data_AF-A0A626R1V8-F1
#
_entry.id   AF-A0A626R1V8-F1
#
_cell.length_a   1.000
_cell.length_b   1.000
_cell.length_c   1.000
_cell.angle_alpha   90.00
_cell.angle_beta   90.00
_cell.angle_gamma   90.00
#
_symmetry.space_group_name_H-M   'P 1'
#
loop_
_entity.id
_entity.type
_entity.pdbx_description
1 polymer ?
#
loop_
_entity_poly.entity_id
_entity_poly.type
_entity_poly.pdbx_seq_one_letter_code
_entity_poly.pdbx_strand_id
1 'polypeptide(L)'
;MITHSFGIVNYLVLFGYLLAMMLVGVYFSRRQKTADDYFRGGGRVPGWAAGVSVFATTLSSITFMSIPAKAFTSDWTFIIGQYLAIAILPLVFYFYIPFFRKLKVTSAYEYLEARFDVRCRLFASMSFMLFHIGRIAIITFLTVLALRPFIAIDPVILVLLISVMCIIYTWMGGIEGVIWTDVIQGLLLSGSAILIFIVICLKVQGGIGEIFTVTQQADKFFPATQFHWSWTESTVPVLMIGFLFVNIQQFTASQDVVQRYIVTDSIEETKKTLLTNAKLVAVIPVFFFAIGSALFVYYQQHPQLLPAGFNTGGILPLFVVTEMPVGIAGLIIAAIFAAAQSSISSSLNSISSCFNSDIYQRLSHKKRTPENRMKIAKLVILVAGLISSAASVWLVMADESEIWDAFNSLIGLMGGPMTGLFMLGIFFKRANAGSAVLGIIISVITVLGARYATDLNFFFYGVIGSLSVVISGVIFAPLFAPAPPLTLDEKPEPKVTL
;
A
#
# COMPACT_ATOMS: atom_id res chain seq x y z
N MET A 1 -25.17 26.41 -5.31
CA MET A 1 -23.81 26.04 -4.87
C MET A 1 -22.88 27.15 -5.29
N ILE A 2 -22.31 27.89 -4.32
CA ILE A 2 -21.26 28.88 -4.63
C ILE A 2 -20.05 28.06 -5.03
N THR A 3 -19.73 28.04 -6.32
CA THR A 3 -18.49 27.46 -6.85
C THR A 3 -17.34 28.36 -6.42
N HIS A 4 -16.81 28.15 -5.21
CA HIS A 4 -15.48 28.64 -4.88
C HIS A 4 -14.52 28.00 -5.88
N SER A 5 -14.11 28.76 -6.89
CA SER A 5 -13.04 28.36 -7.81
C SER A 5 -11.82 28.01 -6.96
N PHE A 6 -11.19 26.86 -7.21
CA PHE A 6 -9.99 26.42 -6.49
C PHE A 6 -8.94 27.53 -6.42
N GLY A 7 -8.90 28.43 -7.40
CA GLY A 7 -8.12 29.67 -7.31
C GLY A 7 -6.67 29.48 -7.73
N ILE A 8 -6.12 30.52 -8.35
CA ILE A 8 -4.81 30.44 -9.00
C ILE A 8 -3.67 30.11 -8.03
N VAL A 9 -3.71 30.64 -6.81
CA VAL A 9 -2.69 30.38 -5.78
C VAL A 9 -2.67 28.91 -5.38
N ASN A 10 -3.84 28.29 -5.20
CA ASN A 10 -3.90 26.86 -4.87
C ASN A 10 -3.40 25.99 -6.02
N TYR A 11 -3.71 26.34 -7.27
CA TYR A 11 -3.12 25.68 -8.44
C TYR A 11 -1.59 25.84 -8.50
N LEU A 12 -1.06 27.03 -8.24
CA LEU A 12 0.39 27.26 -8.23
C LEU A 12 1.10 26.39 -7.18
N VAL A 13 0.52 26.22 -5.99
CA VAL A 13 1.05 25.30 -4.97
C VAL A 13 1.04 23.85 -5.46
N LEU A 14 -0.08 23.39 -6.03
CA LEU A 14 -0.20 22.04 -6.56
C LEU A 14 0.82 21.77 -7.69
N PHE A 15 0.91 22.65 -8.67
CA PHE A 15 1.85 22.49 -9.78
C PHE A 15 3.32 22.67 -9.34
N GLY A 16 3.58 23.50 -8.34
CA GLY A 16 4.90 23.60 -7.71
C GLY A 16 5.32 22.29 -7.05
N TYR A 17 4.40 21.62 -6.36
CA TYR A 17 4.61 20.28 -5.82
C TYR A 17 4.90 19.25 -6.93
N LEU A 18 4.07 19.21 -7.99
CA LEU A 18 4.27 18.28 -9.12
C LEU A 18 5.62 18.50 -9.80
N LEU A 19 6.02 19.77 -10.01
CA LEU A 19 7.33 20.12 -10.54
C LEU A 19 8.46 19.64 -9.63
N ALA A 20 8.33 19.80 -8.31
CA ALA A 20 9.33 19.30 -7.37
C ALA A 20 9.52 17.78 -7.47
N MET A 21 8.45 17.00 -7.60
CA MET A 21 8.54 15.54 -7.78
C MET A 21 9.27 15.16 -9.07
N MET A 22 8.97 15.87 -10.16
CA MET A 22 9.66 15.68 -11.44
C MET A 22 11.16 15.99 -11.34
N LEU A 23 11.54 17.07 -10.65
CA LEU A 23 12.93 17.46 -10.45
C LEU A 23 13.71 16.42 -9.62
N VAL A 24 13.08 15.82 -8.61
CA VAL A 24 13.69 14.70 -7.86
C VAL A 24 13.95 13.50 -8.78
N GLY A 25 12.97 13.13 -9.62
CA GLY A 25 13.14 12.08 -10.63
C GLY A 25 14.30 12.36 -11.59
N VAL A 26 14.39 13.59 -12.11
CA VAL A 26 15.50 14.02 -12.99
C VAL A 26 16.84 13.95 -12.26
N TYR A 27 16.92 14.39 -11.00
CA TYR A 27 18.16 14.35 -10.22
C TYR A 27 18.68 12.92 -10.07
N PHE A 28 17.82 11.97 -9.68
CA PHE A 28 18.22 10.56 -9.49
C PHE A 28 18.42 9.79 -10.79
N SER A 29 17.89 10.26 -11.92
CA SER A 29 18.09 9.62 -13.23
C SER A 29 19.56 9.47 -13.62
N ARG A 30 20.42 10.40 -13.19
CA ARG A 30 21.86 10.43 -13.46
C ARG A 30 22.62 9.26 -12.83
N ARG A 31 22.01 8.57 -11.86
CA ARG A 31 22.59 7.43 -11.12
C ARG A 31 22.12 6.07 -11.64
N GLN A 32 21.18 6.03 -12.58
CA GLN A 32 20.54 4.79 -13.04
C GLN A 32 21.37 4.09 -14.13
N LYS A 33 22.49 3.48 -13.74
CA LYS A 33 23.41 2.80 -14.67
C LYS A 33 23.16 1.30 -14.78
N THR A 34 22.76 0.67 -13.68
CA THR A 34 22.53 -0.78 -13.62
C THR A 34 21.16 -1.11 -13.03
N ALA A 35 20.68 -2.35 -13.24
CA ALA A 35 19.46 -2.81 -12.60
C ALA A 35 19.56 -2.82 -11.06
N ASP A 36 20.77 -2.95 -10.51
CA ASP A 36 21.00 -2.83 -9.07
C ASP A 36 20.78 -1.39 -8.59
N ASP A 37 21.26 -0.38 -9.32
CA ASP A 37 20.93 1.02 -9.05
C ASP A 37 19.40 1.24 -9.10
N TYR A 38 18.75 0.68 -10.12
CA TYR A 38 17.34 0.91 -10.41
C TYR A 38 16.37 0.29 -9.40
N PHE A 39 16.71 -0.86 -8.83
CA PHE A 39 15.82 -1.60 -7.93
C PHE A 39 16.32 -1.70 -6.49
N ARG A 40 17.63 -1.59 -6.25
CA ARG A 40 18.27 -1.72 -4.93
C ARG A 40 18.99 -0.44 -4.49
N GLY A 41 19.08 0.57 -5.36
CA GLY A 41 19.70 1.86 -5.04
C GLY A 41 21.19 1.75 -4.69
N GLY A 42 21.84 0.63 -5.03
CA GLY A 42 23.23 0.32 -4.71
C GLY A 42 23.63 0.53 -3.25
N GLY A 43 22.72 0.27 -2.29
CA GLY A 43 22.98 0.41 -0.86
C GLY A 43 23.05 1.86 -0.34
N ARG A 44 22.75 2.86 -1.17
CA ARG A 44 22.98 4.29 -0.85
C ARG A 44 21.88 4.92 0.01
N VAL A 45 20.78 4.20 0.29
CA VAL A 45 19.63 4.75 0.98
C VAL A 45 19.82 4.62 2.50
N PRO A 46 19.75 5.72 3.28
CA PRO A 46 19.79 5.64 4.73
C PRO A 46 18.46 5.08 5.28
N GLY A 47 18.54 4.39 6.41
CA GLY A 47 17.40 3.70 7.02
C GLY A 47 16.22 4.60 7.34
N TRP A 48 16.46 5.84 7.77
CA TRP A 48 15.36 6.78 8.05
C TRP A 48 14.56 7.11 6.77
N ALA A 49 15.22 7.31 5.63
CA ALA A 49 14.56 7.63 4.37
C ALA A 49 13.78 6.42 3.84
N ALA A 50 14.38 5.23 3.90
CA ALA A 50 13.68 3.98 3.60
C ALA A 50 12.45 3.78 4.51
N GLY A 51 12.54 4.15 5.79
CA GLY A 51 11.44 4.02 6.75
C GLY A 51 10.28 4.97 6.50
N VAL A 52 10.56 6.24 6.16
CA VAL A 52 9.52 7.17 5.70
C VAL A 52 8.89 6.67 4.40
N SER A 53 9.71 6.11 3.50
CA SER A 53 9.21 5.53 2.25
C SER A 53 8.31 4.32 2.46
N VAL A 54 8.60 3.41 3.41
CA VAL A 54 7.68 2.33 3.79
C VAL A 54 6.34 2.91 4.27
N PHE A 55 6.38 3.92 5.15
CA PHE A 55 5.18 4.58 5.65
C PHE A 55 4.35 5.17 4.49
N ALA A 56 4.96 5.98 3.63
CA ALA A 56 4.28 6.62 2.49
C ALA A 56 3.82 5.62 1.40
N THR A 57 4.49 4.47 1.26
CA THR A 57 4.07 3.40 0.34
C THR A 57 2.77 2.74 0.81
N THR A 58 2.64 2.54 2.13
CA THR A 58 1.48 1.87 2.73
C THR A 58 0.30 2.82 2.94
N LEU A 59 0.57 4.10 3.23
CA LEU A 59 -0.43 5.13 3.42
C LEU A 59 -0.82 5.78 2.08
N SER A 60 -1.90 5.28 1.50
CA SER A 60 -2.44 5.78 0.22
C SER A 60 -3.51 6.85 0.41
N SER A 61 -3.98 7.45 -0.68
CA SER A 61 -5.17 8.31 -0.66
C SER A 61 -6.40 7.62 -0.09
N ILE A 62 -6.51 6.28 -0.21
CA ILE A 62 -7.56 5.49 0.45
C ILE A 62 -7.55 5.75 1.96
N THR A 63 -6.38 5.64 2.61
CA THR A 63 -6.26 5.93 4.05
C THR A 63 -6.57 7.39 4.34
N PHE A 64 -6.02 8.30 3.52
CA PHE A 64 -6.18 9.74 3.69
C PHE A 64 -7.65 10.18 3.69
N MET A 65 -8.51 9.54 2.88
CA MET A 65 -9.91 9.92 2.69
C MET A 65 -10.88 9.02 3.46
N SER A 66 -10.67 7.70 3.41
CA SER A 66 -11.59 6.72 4.02
C SER A 66 -11.50 6.68 5.55
N ILE A 67 -10.33 6.91 6.16
CA ILE A 67 -10.22 6.89 7.64
C ILE A 67 -10.96 8.06 8.28
N PRO A 68 -10.80 9.32 7.84
CA PRO A 68 -11.63 10.42 8.33
C PRO A 68 -13.13 10.16 8.11
N ALA A 69 -13.53 9.66 6.93
CA ALA A 69 -14.93 9.33 6.66
C ALA A 69 -15.45 8.22 7.59
N LYS A 70 -14.64 7.18 7.86
CA LYS A 70 -14.97 6.09 8.78
C LYS A 70 -15.13 6.57 10.22
N ALA A 71 -14.22 7.40 10.73
CA ALA A 71 -14.33 7.96 12.07
C ALA A 71 -15.51 8.95 12.19
N PHE A 72 -15.83 9.68 11.11
CA PHE A 72 -17.01 10.53 11.04
C PHE A 72 -18.31 9.71 11.15
N THR A 73 -18.43 8.62 10.39
CA THR A 73 -19.68 7.83 10.33
C THR A 73 -19.81 6.79 11.43
N SER A 74 -18.71 6.17 11.87
CA SER A 74 -18.70 5.14 12.90
C SER A 74 -17.79 5.52 14.08
N ASP A 75 -16.55 5.06 14.12
CA ASP A 75 -15.73 4.97 15.33
C ASP A 75 -14.23 4.77 15.02
N TRP A 76 -13.41 4.57 16.06
CA TRP A 76 -11.95 4.44 15.95
C TRP A 76 -11.44 2.99 15.94
N THR A 77 -12.30 1.98 15.96
CA THR A 77 -11.87 0.57 16.12
C THR A 77 -10.83 0.12 15.09
N PHE A 78 -10.86 0.67 13.87
CA PHE A 78 -9.89 0.36 12.80
C PHE A 78 -8.45 0.82 13.12
N ILE A 79 -8.23 1.72 14.07
CA ILE A 79 -6.88 2.17 14.46
C ILE A 79 -6.07 1.02 15.07
N ILE A 80 -6.74 -0.01 15.61
CA ILE A 80 -6.11 -1.24 16.12
C ILE A 80 -5.21 -1.87 15.05
N GLY A 81 -5.61 -1.81 13.78
CA GLY A 81 -4.81 -2.30 12.66
C GLY A 81 -3.44 -1.64 12.52
N GLN A 82 -3.33 -0.36 12.90
CA GLN A 82 -2.06 0.39 12.85
C GLN A 82 -1.09 -0.08 13.94
N TYR A 83 -1.60 -0.34 15.14
CA TYR A 83 -0.79 -0.85 16.24
C TYR A 83 -0.40 -2.32 16.03
N LEU A 84 -1.24 -3.12 15.36
CA LEU A 84 -0.86 -4.47 14.89
C LEU A 84 0.25 -4.41 13.84
N ALA A 85 0.24 -3.41 12.94
CA ALA A 85 1.30 -3.22 11.96
C ALA A 85 2.66 -2.99 12.63
N ILE A 86 2.69 -2.26 13.75
CA ILE A 86 3.90 -2.05 14.57
C ILE A 86 4.28 -3.35 15.30
N ALA A 87 3.30 -4.04 15.89
CA ALA A 87 3.52 -5.23 16.71
C ALA A 87 4.20 -6.37 15.95
N ILE A 88 3.99 -6.49 14.64
CA ILE A 88 4.62 -7.54 13.83
C ILE A 88 6.06 -7.21 13.40
N LEU A 89 6.52 -5.95 13.49
CA LEU A 89 7.83 -5.55 12.95
C LEU A 89 9.03 -6.29 13.57
N PRO A 90 9.04 -6.61 14.89
CA PRO A 90 10.09 -7.46 15.45
C PRO A 90 10.13 -8.85 14.81
N LEU A 91 8.97 -9.45 14.55
CA LEU A 91 8.87 -10.76 13.88
C LEU A 91 9.41 -10.67 12.45
N VAL A 92 9.08 -9.61 11.70
CA VAL A 92 9.63 -9.35 10.36
C VAL A 92 11.17 -9.22 10.42
N PHE A 93 11.67 -8.44 11.39
CA PHE A 93 13.10 -8.19 11.54
C PHE A 93 13.92 -9.45 11.84
N TYR A 94 13.45 -10.28 12.78
CA TYR A 94 14.21 -11.46 13.20
C TYR A 94 14.05 -12.65 12.26
N PHE A 95 12.87 -12.85 11.66
CA PHE A 95 12.58 -14.07 10.92
C PHE A 95 12.57 -13.92 9.40
N TYR A 96 12.33 -12.73 8.84
CA TYR A 96 12.19 -12.55 7.40
C TYR A 96 13.36 -11.80 6.76
N ILE A 97 13.70 -10.63 7.31
CA ILE A 97 14.74 -9.75 6.75
C ILE A 97 16.11 -10.44 6.54
N PRO A 98 16.59 -11.32 7.43
CA PRO A 98 17.88 -12.00 7.22
C PRO A 98 17.92 -12.79 5.92
N PHE A 99 16.80 -13.42 5.51
CA PHE A 99 16.71 -14.18 4.26
C PHE A 99 16.78 -13.24 3.04
N PHE A 100 15.99 -12.16 3.05
CA PHE A 100 15.99 -11.19 1.95
C PHE A 100 17.37 -10.54 1.73
N ARG A 101 18.07 -10.20 2.81
CA ARG A 101 19.39 -9.57 2.74
C ARG A 101 20.49 -10.56 2.31
N LYS A 102 20.55 -11.75 2.90
CA LYS A 102 21.58 -12.77 2.59
C LYS A 102 21.49 -13.26 1.15
N LEU A 103 20.27 -13.51 0.65
CA LEU A 103 20.04 -13.93 -0.74
C LEU A 103 20.31 -12.81 -1.77
N LYS A 104 20.50 -11.56 -1.33
CA LYS A 104 20.68 -10.37 -2.20
C LYS A 104 19.60 -10.29 -3.30
N VAL A 105 18.35 -10.55 -2.91
CA VAL A 105 17.22 -10.66 -3.85
C VAL A 105 16.93 -9.35 -4.55
N THR A 106 16.50 -9.38 -5.81
CA THR A 106 15.84 -8.21 -6.43
C THR A 106 14.34 -8.26 -6.17
N SER A 107 13.76 -9.46 -6.21
CA SER A 107 12.36 -9.75 -5.90
C SER A 107 12.26 -10.61 -4.65
N ALA A 108 11.35 -10.28 -3.73
CA ALA A 108 11.06 -11.07 -2.53
C ALA A 108 10.76 -12.54 -2.88
N TYR A 109 10.18 -12.79 -4.05
CA TYR A 109 9.75 -14.11 -4.50
C TYR A 109 10.91 -15.04 -4.90
N GLU A 110 12.13 -14.51 -5.05
CA GLU A 110 13.35 -15.32 -5.19
C GLU A 110 13.55 -16.25 -3.98
N TYR A 111 13.16 -15.80 -2.78
CA TYR A 111 13.16 -16.64 -1.59
C TYR A 111 12.28 -17.88 -1.74
N LEU A 112 11.11 -17.75 -2.38
CA LEU A 112 10.19 -18.89 -2.54
C LEU A 112 10.75 -19.94 -3.49
N GLU A 113 11.54 -19.56 -4.50
CA GLU A 113 12.26 -20.53 -5.32
C GLU A 113 13.43 -21.17 -4.58
N ALA A 114 14.19 -20.37 -3.81
CA ALA A 114 15.27 -20.91 -2.99
C ALA A 114 14.75 -21.92 -1.94
N ARG A 115 13.57 -21.66 -1.37
CA ARG A 115 12.96 -22.49 -0.33
C ARG A 115 12.13 -23.65 -0.86
N PHE A 116 11.44 -23.45 -1.98
CA PHE A 116 10.54 -24.42 -2.59
C PHE A 116 10.98 -24.68 -4.03
N ASP A 117 10.38 -23.99 -5.00
CA ASP A 117 10.72 -24.06 -6.41
C ASP A 117 10.15 -22.88 -7.22
N VAL A 118 10.41 -22.90 -8.53
CA VAL A 118 9.97 -21.86 -9.47
C VAL A 118 8.45 -21.67 -9.51
N ARG A 119 7.64 -22.70 -9.22
CA ARG A 119 6.18 -22.60 -9.27
C ARG A 119 5.67 -21.68 -8.16
N CYS A 120 6.20 -21.83 -6.96
CA CYS A 120 5.87 -20.98 -5.81
C CYS A 120 6.29 -19.51 -6.06
N ARG A 121 7.49 -19.31 -6.62
CA ARG A 121 8.00 -17.98 -7.00
C ARG A 121 7.11 -17.30 -8.04
N LEU A 122 6.79 -17.98 -9.13
CA LEU A 122 5.99 -17.40 -10.22
C LEU A 122 4.56 -17.11 -9.78
N PHE A 123 3.93 -18.00 -9.01
CA PHE A 123 2.60 -17.74 -8.47
C PHE A 123 2.58 -16.44 -7.65
N ALA A 124 3.44 -16.32 -6.65
CA ALA A 124 3.51 -15.14 -5.79
C ALA A 124 3.83 -13.86 -6.58
N SER A 125 4.79 -13.93 -7.51
CA SER A 125 5.18 -12.79 -8.35
C SER A 125 4.06 -12.31 -9.27
N MET A 126 3.34 -13.22 -9.94
CA MET A 126 2.21 -12.87 -10.79
C MET A 126 1.04 -12.32 -9.98
N SER A 127 0.72 -12.94 -8.83
CA SER A 127 -0.30 -12.47 -7.90
C SER A 127 0.00 -11.04 -7.42
N PHE A 128 1.24 -10.75 -7.03
CA PHE A 128 1.67 -9.41 -6.66
C PHE A 128 1.52 -8.41 -7.80
N MET A 129 2.04 -8.73 -9.00
CA MET A 129 2.00 -7.79 -10.13
C MET A 129 0.56 -7.46 -10.54
N LEU A 130 -0.33 -8.46 -10.62
CA LEU A 130 -1.74 -8.24 -10.95
C LEU A 130 -2.47 -7.43 -9.88
N PHE A 131 -2.25 -7.76 -8.60
CA PHE A 131 -2.83 -7.01 -7.48
C PHE A 131 -2.39 -5.55 -7.50
N HIS A 132 -1.11 -5.27 -7.71
CA HIS A 132 -0.61 -3.89 -7.73
C HIS A 132 -1.06 -3.08 -8.95
N ILE A 133 -1.28 -3.70 -10.12
CA ILE A 133 -1.92 -3.04 -11.26
C ILE A 133 -3.32 -2.54 -10.89
N GLY A 134 -4.12 -3.39 -10.23
CA GLY A 134 -5.44 -3.03 -9.72
C GLY A 134 -5.40 -1.98 -8.62
N ARG A 135 -4.47 -2.11 -7.66
CA ARG A 135 -4.25 -1.15 -6.58
C ARG A 135 -3.97 0.26 -7.13
N ILE A 136 -3.11 0.39 -8.14
CA ILE A 136 -2.80 1.68 -8.78
C ILE A 136 -4.07 2.29 -9.39
N ALA A 137 -4.85 1.49 -10.13
CA ALA A 137 -6.07 1.96 -10.78
C ALA A 137 -7.08 2.50 -9.75
N ILE A 138 -7.24 1.82 -8.62
CA ILE A 138 -8.21 2.19 -7.59
C ILE A 138 -7.77 3.36 -6.73
N ILE A 139 -6.48 3.41 -6.37
CA ILE A 139 -5.92 4.60 -5.71
C ILE A 139 -6.16 5.82 -6.57
N THR A 140 -5.89 5.72 -7.88
CA THR A 140 -6.09 6.84 -8.82
C THR A 140 -7.58 7.20 -8.92
N PHE A 141 -8.45 6.22 -9.16
CA PHE A 141 -9.90 6.40 -9.24
C PHE A 141 -10.48 7.09 -8.00
N LEU A 142 -10.19 6.58 -6.80
CA LEU A 142 -10.72 7.15 -5.55
C LEU A 142 -10.20 8.56 -5.29
N THR A 143 -8.95 8.84 -5.68
CA THR A 143 -8.38 10.19 -5.60
C THR A 143 -9.14 11.16 -6.49
N VAL A 144 -9.45 10.74 -7.73
CA VAL A 144 -10.22 11.56 -8.67
C VAL A 144 -11.66 11.75 -8.19
N LEU A 145 -12.30 10.68 -7.70
CA LEU A 145 -13.66 10.73 -7.17
C LEU A 145 -13.81 11.75 -6.04
N ALA A 146 -12.84 11.77 -5.12
CA ALA A 146 -12.86 12.70 -3.99
C ALA A 146 -12.57 14.15 -4.37
N LEU A 147 -11.83 14.40 -5.45
CA LEU A 147 -11.39 15.74 -5.85
C LEU A 147 -12.25 16.38 -6.94
N ARG A 148 -12.89 15.58 -7.80
CA ARG A 148 -13.74 16.03 -8.91
C ARG A 148 -14.80 17.07 -8.52
N PRO A 149 -15.48 16.98 -7.36
CA PRO A 149 -16.49 18.00 -7.00
C PRO A 149 -15.92 19.38 -6.72
N PHE A 150 -14.61 19.48 -6.47
CA PHE A 150 -13.96 20.69 -5.94
C PHE A 150 -12.94 21.29 -6.90
N ILE A 151 -12.42 20.49 -7.83
CA ILE A 151 -11.45 20.92 -8.82
C ILE A 151 -12.17 21.00 -10.17
N ALA A 152 -12.19 22.19 -10.78
CA ALA A 152 -12.76 22.42 -12.10
C ALA A 152 -11.83 21.93 -13.22
N ILE A 153 -11.37 20.68 -13.13
CA ILE A 153 -10.56 19.97 -14.11
C ILE A 153 -11.32 18.70 -14.50
N ASP A 154 -11.32 18.38 -15.78
CA ASP A 154 -11.93 17.15 -16.28
C ASP A 154 -11.35 15.92 -15.56
N PRO A 155 -12.19 14.95 -15.14
CA PRO A 155 -11.73 13.78 -14.38
C PRO A 155 -10.64 12.98 -15.09
N VAL A 156 -10.67 12.88 -16.42
CA VAL A 156 -9.65 12.18 -17.21
C VAL A 156 -8.34 12.95 -17.15
N ILE A 157 -8.38 14.29 -17.27
CA ILE A 157 -7.19 15.13 -17.09
C ILE A 157 -6.62 14.94 -15.66
N LEU A 158 -7.47 14.82 -14.65
CA LEU A 158 -7.03 14.60 -13.28
C LEU A 158 -6.34 13.24 -13.10
N VAL A 159 -6.88 12.17 -13.71
CA VAL A 159 -6.21 10.85 -13.80
C VAL A 159 -4.83 11.02 -14.43
N LEU A 160 -4.74 11.71 -15.58
CA LEU A 160 -3.47 11.90 -16.29
C LEU A 160 -2.45 12.69 -15.45
N LEU A 161 -2.87 13.73 -14.73
CA LEU A 161 -1.99 14.50 -13.85
C LEU A 161 -1.44 13.64 -12.70
N ILE A 162 -2.28 12.81 -12.09
CA ILE A 162 -1.87 11.92 -10.99
C ILE A 162 -0.92 10.83 -11.53
N SER A 163 -1.36 10.09 -12.55
CA SER A 163 -0.68 8.88 -13.03
C SER A 163 0.49 9.16 -13.96
N VAL A 164 0.34 10.00 -14.99
CA VAL A 164 1.40 10.21 -16.00
C VAL A 164 2.63 10.89 -15.37
N MET A 165 2.44 11.90 -14.53
CA MET A 165 3.54 12.53 -13.81
C MET A 165 4.26 11.52 -12.91
N CYS A 166 3.49 10.67 -12.20
CA CYS A 166 4.04 9.62 -11.36
C CYS A 166 4.84 8.59 -12.15
N ILE A 167 4.32 8.15 -13.30
CA ILE A 167 5.01 7.26 -14.22
C ILE A 167 6.34 7.87 -14.66
N ILE A 168 6.36 9.15 -15.07
CA ILE A 168 7.56 9.78 -15.59
C ILE A 168 8.65 9.90 -14.52
N TYR A 169 8.35 10.45 -13.33
CA TYR A 169 9.40 10.58 -12.30
C TYR A 169 9.87 9.21 -11.79
N THR A 170 8.99 8.20 -11.74
CA THR A 170 9.35 6.82 -11.36
C THR A 170 10.25 6.17 -12.39
N TRP A 171 9.91 6.33 -13.68
CA TRP A 171 10.67 5.81 -14.82
C TRP A 171 12.07 6.45 -14.93
N MET A 172 12.18 7.74 -14.58
CA MET A 172 13.47 8.44 -14.57
C MET A 172 14.31 8.03 -13.36
N GLY A 173 13.73 8.08 -12.16
CA GLY A 173 14.47 8.13 -10.90
C GLY A 173 14.92 6.79 -10.32
N GLY A 174 14.33 5.67 -10.77
CA GLY A 174 14.56 4.37 -10.13
C GLY A 174 14.15 4.37 -8.65
N ILE A 175 14.53 3.33 -7.90
CA ILE A 175 14.11 3.18 -6.49
C ILE A 175 14.60 4.32 -5.60
N GLU A 176 15.78 4.91 -5.87
CA GLU A 176 16.27 6.08 -5.12
C GLU A 176 15.33 7.27 -5.34
N GLY A 177 14.98 7.57 -6.59
CA GLY A 177 14.02 8.64 -6.90
C GLY A 177 12.68 8.42 -6.22
N VAL A 178 12.14 7.20 -6.28
CA VAL A 178 10.89 6.82 -5.61
C VAL A 178 10.97 7.04 -4.10
N ILE A 179 12.03 6.58 -3.44
CA ILE A 179 12.19 6.73 -1.99
C ILE A 179 12.28 8.21 -1.59
N TRP A 180 13.00 9.03 -2.35
CA TRP A 180 13.14 10.45 -2.00
C TRP A 180 11.88 11.27 -2.32
N THR A 181 11.14 10.93 -3.37
CA THR A 181 9.78 11.48 -3.53
C THR A 181 8.87 11.03 -2.40
N ASP A 182 8.93 9.76 -1.98
CA ASP A 182 8.15 9.24 -0.87
C ASP A 182 8.49 9.96 0.46
N VAL A 183 9.74 10.34 0.69
CA VAL A 183 10.13 11.12 1.87
C VAL A 183 9.41 12.48 1.88
N ILE A 184 9.44 13.20 0.76
CA ILE A 184 8.78 14.50 0.64
C ILE A 184 7.26 14.32 0.79
N GLN A 185 6.69 13.34 0.10
CA GLN A 185 5.26 13.03 0.09
C GLN A 185 4.76 12.57 1.47
N GLY A 186 5.51 11.71 2.15
CA GLY A 186 5.22 11.21 3.49
C GLY A 186 5.26 12.30 4.56
N LEU A 187 6.21 13.24 4.47
CA LEU A 187 6.25 14.38 5.37
C LEU A 187 5.16 15.40 5.05
N LEU A 188 4.88 15.66 3.78
CA LEU A 188 3.81 16.55 3.33
C LEU A 188 2.44 16.05 3.82
N LEU A 189 2.11 14.78 3.60
CA LEU A 189 0.83 14.22 4.05
C LEU A 189 0.71 14.20 5.58
N SER A 190 1.82 13.95 6.29
CA SER A 190 1.84 13.94 7.76
C SER A 190 1.60 15.34 8.33
N GLY A 191 2.31 16.33 7.79
CA GLY A 191 2.14 17.73 8.16
C GLY A 191 0.73 18.25 7.82
N SER A 192 0.17 17.87 6.66
CA SER A 192 -1.19 18.24 6.28
C SER A 192 -2.24 17.64 7.20
N ALA A 193 -2.13 16.38 7.60
CA ALA A 193 -3.07 15.78 8.55
C ALA A 193 -3.06 16.52 9.91
N ILE A 194 -1.89 16.84 10.42
CA ILE A 194 -1.74 17.61 11.67
C ILE A 194 -2.36 19.01 11.51
N LEU A 195 -2.05 19.71 10.40
CA LEU A 195 -2.56 21.04 10.13
C LEU A 195 -4.09 21.06 10.00
N ILE A 196 -4.67 20.10 9.28
CA ILE A 196 -6.12 19.96 9.13
C ILE A 196 -6.77 19.83 10.50
N PHE A 197 -6.27 18.92 11.34
CA PHE A 197 -6.79 18.72 12.68
C PHE A 197 -6.74 19.99 13.52
N ILE A 198 -5.60 20.70 13.53
CA ILE A 198 -5.45 21.97 14.26
C ILE A 198 -6.49 23.00 13.79
N VAL A 199 -6.66 23.17 12.48
CA VAL A 199 -7.62 24.15 11.95
C VAL A 199 -9.06 23.80 12.33
N ILE A 200 -9.45 22.52 12.29
CA ILE A 200 -10.78 22.11 12.76
C ILE A 200 -10.94 22.41 14.25
N CYS A 201 -9.95 22.10 15.09
CA CYS A 201 -9.98 22.45 16.52
C CYS A 201 -10.15 23.95 16.77
N LEU A 202 -9.61 24.81 15.90
CA LEU A 202 -9.79 26.27 16.02
C LEU A 202 -11.17 26.74 15.55
N LYS A 203 -11.85 25.97 14.69
CA LYS A 203 -13.17 26.30 14.14
C LYS A 203 -14.34 25.70 14.93
N VAL A 204 -14.10 24.63 15.70
CA VAL A 204 -15.11 24.04 16.60
C VAL A 204 -15.23 24.90 17.86
N GLN A 205 -16.45 25.32 18.19
CA GLN A 205 -16.72 26.00 19.46
C GLN A 205 -16.43 25.05 20.62
N GLY A 206 -15.57 25.47 21.56
CA GLY A 206 -15.06 24.61 22.65
C GLY A 206 -13.80 23.81 22.30
N GLY A 207 -13.35 23.87 21.05
CA GLY A 207 -12.07 23.33 20.57
C GLY A 207 -11.89 21.83 20.80
N ILE A 208 -10.64 21.42 21.05
CA ILE A 208 -10.29 19.99 21.20
C ILE A 208 -11.01 19.29 22.37
N GLY A 209 -11.29 20.02 23.46
CA GLY A 209 -12.01 19.49 24.61
C GLY A 209 -13.46 19.13 24.28
N GLU A 210 -14.14 19.99 23.51
CA GLU A 210 -15.49 19.71 23.01
C GLU A 210 -15.48 18.55 22.00
N ILE A 211 -14.50 18.53 21.09
CA ILE A 211 -14.35 17.43 20.11
C ILE A 211 -14.27 16.09 20.85
N PHE A 212 -13.42 15.99 21.86
CA PHE A 212 -13.29 14.77 22.67
C PHE A 212 -14.60 14.42 23.38
N THR A 213 -15.23 15.41 24.04
CA THR A 213 -16.43 15.21 24.85
C THR A 213 -17.61 14.72 24.01
N VAL A 214 -17.91 15.39 22.89
CA VAL A 214 -19.01 15.02 22.00
C VAL A 214 -18.75 13.67 21.32
N THR A 215 -17.50 13.40 20.91
CA THR A 215 -17.13 12.09 20.32
C THR A 215 -17.32 10.96 21.33
N GLN A 216 -16.93 11.17 22.59
CA GLN A 216 -17.10 10.21 23.68
C GLN A 216 -18.58 10.00 24.01
N GLN A 217 -19.37 11.07 24.10
CA GLN A 217 -20.82 10.99 24.39
C GLN A 217 -21.59 10.26 23.27
N ALA A 218 -21.13 10.39 22.03
CA ALA A 218 -21.69 9.67 20.89
C ALA A 218 -21.19 8.22 20.75
N ASP A 219 -20.35 7.74 21.67
CA ASP A 219 -19.72 6.40 21.67
C ASP A 219 -18.91 6.09 20.40
N LYS A 220 -18.23 7.11 19.85
CA LYS A 220 -17.50 7.03 18.56
C LYS A 220 -16.00 6.77 18.70
N PHE A 221 -15.52 6.33 19.87
CA PHE A 221 -14.14 5.87 20.03
C PHE A 221 -14.07 4.34 19.91
N PHE A 222 -14.39 3.63 20.98
CA PHE A 222 -14.38 2.16 21.04
C PHE A 222 -15.68 1.68 21.67
N PRO A 223 -16.79 1.73 20.91
CA PRO A 223 -18.10 1.33 21.42
C PRO A 223 -18.08 -0.13 21.90
N ALA A 224 -18.60 -0.38 23.10
CA ALA A 224 -18.64 -1.72 23.70
C ALA A 224 -19.41 -2.73 22.83
N THR A 225 -20.36 -2.22 22.04
CA THR A 225 -21.15 -3.00 21.06
C THR A 225 -20.32 -3.58 19.93
N GLN A 226 -19.06 -3.16 19.72
CA GLN A 226 -18.17 -3.75 18.71
C GLN A 226 -17.31 -4.90 19.26
N PHE A 227 -17.41 -5.23 20.55
CA PHE A 227 -16.64 -6.28 21.20
C PHE A 227 -17.41 -7.60 21.26
N HIS A 228 -17.82 -8.11 20.11
CA HIS A 228 -18.38 -9.46 19.97
C HIS A 228 -17.83 -10.16 18.73
N TRP A 229 -17.96 -11.48 18.71
CA TRP A 229 -17.65 -12.27 17.52
C TRP A 229 -18.71 -12.04 16.44
N SER A 230 -18.29 -12.00 15.18
CA SER A 230 -19.16 -12.05 14.02
C SER A 230 -18.46 -12.76 12.86
N TRP A 231 -19.24 -13.36 11.97
CA TRP A 231 -18.73 -13.91 10.71
C TRP A 231 -18.90 -12.95 9.54
N THR A 232 -19.81 -11.98 9.66
CA THR A 232 -20.26 -11.10 8.57
C THR A 232 -19.91 -9.63 8.83
N GLU A 233 -19.84 -9.22 10.09
CA GLU A 233 -19.58 -7.83 10.50
C GLU A 233 -18.10 -7.58 10.82
N SER A 234 -17.64 -6.35 10.61
CA SER A 234 -16.27 -5.91 10.91
C SER A 234 -16.11 -5.46 12.37
N THR A 235 -16.42 -6.36 13.31
CA THR A 235 -16.28 -6.13 14.76
C THR A 235 -14.81 -6.14 15.20
N VAL A 236 -14.52 -5.75 16.45
CA VAL A 236 -13.14 -5.68 16.98
C VAL A 236 -12.37 -7.01 16.85
N PRO A 237 -12.92 -8.19 17.23
CA PRO A 237 -12.22 -9.45 17.01
C PRO A 237 -11.94 -9.75 15.52
N VAL A 238 -12.89 -9.46 14.64
CA VAL A 238 -12.78 -9.73 13.20
C VAL A 238 -11.73 -8.85 12.56
N LEU A 239 -11.76 -7.53 12.82
CA LEU A 239 -10.76 -6.60 12.30
C LEU A 239 -9.37 -6.88 12.87
N MET A 240 -9.25 -7.35 14.12
CA MET A 240 -7.94 -7.68 14.71
C MET A 240 -7.27 -8.82 13.95
N ILE A 241 -8.01 -9.91 13.70
CA ILE A 241 -7.50 -11.06 12.94
C ILE A 241 -7.23 -10.63 11.49
N GLY A 242 -8.17 -9.92 10.86
CA GLY A 242 -8.04 -9.42 9.50
C GLY A 242 -6.80 -8.55 9.31
N PHE A 243 -6.66 -7.49 10.11
CA PHE A 243 -5.51 -6.59 10.05
C PHE A 243 -4.20 -7.28 10.42
N LEU A 244 -4.18 -8.26 11.34
CA LEU A 244 -2.98 -9.04 11.61
C LEU A 244 -2.46 -9.69 10.32
N PHE A 245 -3.32 -10.39 9.57
CA PHE A 245 -2.91 -11.07 8.33
C PHE A 245 -2.63 -10.09 7.19
N VAL A 246 -3.38 -8.99 7.07
CA VAL A 246 -3.08 -7.91 6.11
C VAL A 246 -1.70 -7.30 6.39
N ASN A 247 -1.35 -7.09 7.66
CA ASN A 247 -0.04 -6.57 8.03
C ASN A 247 1.06 -7.60 7.78
N ILE A 248 0.85 -8.89 8.10
CA ILE A 248 1.82 -9.94 7.75
C ILE A 248 2.03 -9.95 6.24
N GLN A 249 0.98 -9.92 5.43
CA GLN A 249 1.08 -9.82 3.97
C GLN A 249 1.92 -8.60 3.55
N GLN A 250 1.54 -7.41 4.01
CA GLN A 250 2.16 -6.15 3.60
C GLN A 250 3.66 -6.09 3.94
N PHE A 251 4.06 -6.58 5.11
CA PHE A 251 5.45 -6.46 5.60
C PHE A 251 6.32 -7.71 5.34
N THR A 252 5.77 -8.82 4.85
CA THR A 252 6.57 -10.04 4.59
C THR A 252 6.49 -10.56 3.16
N ALA A 253 5.37 -10.34 2.48
CA ALA A 253 5.08 -10.97 1.18
C ALA A 253 4.89 -9.94 0.05
N SER A 254 4.75 -8.66 0.37
CA SER A 254 4.54 -7.59 -0.59
C SER A 254 5.86 -6.92 -0.99
N GLN A 255 6.21 -7.00 -2.28
CA GLN A 255 7.50 -6.50 -2.79
C GLN A 255 7.69 -5.00 -2.57
N ASP A 256 6.63 -4.19 -2.65
CA ASP A 256 6.68 -2.74 -2.43
C ASP A 256 7.27 -2.35 -1.07
N VAL A 257 7.02 -3.13 -0.02
CA VAL A 257 7.64 -2.92 1.29
C VAL A 257 8.94 -3.70 1.43
N VAL A 258 8.99 -4.98 1.02
CA VAL A 258 10.19 -5.84 1.17
C VAL A 258 11.40 -5.25 0.44
N GLN A 259 11.18 -4.57 -0.68
CA GLN A 259 12.24 -3.90 -1.43
C GLN A 259 12.97 -2.83 -0.59
N ARG A 260 12.30 -2.17 0.37
CA ARG A 260 12.96 -1.19 1.27
C ARG A 260 13.88 -1.84 2.32
N TYR A 261 13.82 -3.15 2.51
CA TYR A 261 14.72 -3.87 3.43
C TYR A 261 16.11 -4.13 2.82
N ILE A 262 16.22 -4.02 1.50
CA ILE A 262 17.43 -4.37 0.72
C ILE A 262 18.09 -3.17 0.03
N VAL A 263 17.55 -1.95 0.20
CA VAL A 263 18.16 -0.70 -0.32
C VAL A 263 19.19 -0.08 0.63
N THR A 264 19.24 -0.54 1.87
CA THR A 264 20.14 -0.08 2.92
C THR A 264 21.40 -0.94 2.99
N ASP A 265 22.55 -0.33 3.30
CA ASP A 265 23.84 -1.03 3.25
C ASP A 265 24.08 -2.00 4.42
N SER A 266 23.45 -1.75 5.59
CA SER A 266 23.64 -2.58 6.79
C SER A 266 22.34 -3.02 7.45
N ILE A 267 22.43 -4.03 8.33
CA ILE A 267 21.29 -4.51 9.12
C ILE A 267 20.85 -3.46 10.15
N GLU A 268 21.78 -2.64 10.64
CA GLU A 268 21.51 -1.50 11.54
C GLU A 268 20.68 -0.43 10.83
N GLU A 269 21.03 -0.08 9.59
CA GLU A 269 20.21 0.82 8.77
C GLU A 269 18.85 0.20 8.45
N THR A 270 18.80 -1.12 8.20
CA THR A 270 17.51 -1.83 8.04
C THR A 270 16.66 -1.77 9.30
N LYS A 271 17.26 -1.85 10.50
CA LYS A 271 16.55 -1.66 11.78
C LYS A 271 16.00 -0.24 11.89
N LYS A 272 16.77 0.78 11.47
CA LYS A 272 16.31 2.18 11.43
C LYS A 272 15.13 2.38 10.47
N THR A 273 15.08 1.66 9.35
CA THR A 273 13.90 1.61 8.45
C THR A 273 12.65 1.24 9.22
N LEU A 274 12.66 0.10 9.93
CA LEU A 274 11.50 -0.37 10.67
C LEU A 274 11.13 0.57 11.82
N LEU A 275 12.12 1.09 12.56
CA LEU A 275 11.87 2.00 13.69
C LEU A 275 11.30 3.35 13.24
N THR A 276 11.76 3.88 12.11
CA THR A 276 11.24 5.15 11.56
C THR A 276 9.81 4.96 11.09
N ASN A 277 9.53 3.87 10.37
CA ASN A 277 8.16 3.49 10.00
C ASN A 277 7.26 3.34 11.24
N ALA A 278 7.70 2.61 12.26
CA ALA A 278 6.94 2.38 13.49
C ALA A 278 6.53 3.69 14.19
N LYS A 279 7.46 4.65 14.27
CA LYS A 279 7.18 5.97 14.86
C LYS A 279 6.11 6.74 14.09
N LEU A 280 6.17 6.71 12.76
CA LEU A 280 5.18 7.40 11.92
C LEU A 280 3.80 6.72 12.03
N VAL A 281 3.75 5.38 11.95
CA VAL A 281 2.51 4.61 12.10
C VAL A 281 1.90 4.78 13.50
N ALA A 282 2.71 4.98 14.54
CA ALA A 282 2.20 5.18 15.89
C ALA A 282 1.48 6.53 16.08
N VAL A 283 1.84 7.55 15.30
CA VAL A 283 1.44 8.94 15.51
C VAL A 283 0.50 9.44 14.42
N ILE A 284 0.89 9.31 13.16
CA ILE A 284 0.20 9.99 12.06
C ILE A 284 -1.21 9.45 11.80
N PRO A 285 -1.47 8.12 11.81
CA PRO A 285 -2.82 7.59 11.69
C PRO A 285 -3.81 8.16 12.72
N VAL A 286 -3.38 8.46 13.94
CA VAL A 286 -4.23 9.06 14.99
C VAL A 286 -4.87 10.36 14.49
N PHE A 287 -4.12 11.19 13.76
CA PHE A 287 -4.65 12.44 13.22
C PHE A 287 -5.75 12.20 12.17
N PHE A 288 -5.67 11.15 11.34
CA PHE A 288 -6.75 10.85 10.39
C PHE A 288 -8.06 10.47 11.09
N PHE A 289 -7.99 9.67 12.16
CA PHE A 289 -9.18 9.37 12.98
C PHE A 289 -9.69 10.62 13.71
N ALA A 290 -8.77 11.41 14.28
CA ALA A 290 -9.11 12.65 14.97
C ALA A 290 -9.75 13.70 14.05
N ILE A 291 -9.32 13.79 12.79
CA ILE A 291 -9.97 14.62 11.77
C ILE A 291 -11.43 14.18 11.56
N GLY A 292 -11.71 12.88 11.43
CA GLY A 292 -13.08 12.40 11.22
C GLY A 292 -14.01 12.74 12.39
N SER A 293 -13.54 12.53 13.62
CA SER A 293 -14.26 12.93 14.84
C SER A 293 -14.42 14.45 14.94
N ALA A 294 -13.38 15.22 14.61
CA ALA A 294 -13.44 16.68 14.64
C ALA A 294 -14.42 17.23 13.59
N LEU A 295 -14.45 16.65 12.39
CA LEU A 295 -15.43 17.00 11.34
C LEU A 295 -16.86 16.64 11.77
N PHE A 296 -17.06 15.51 12.46
CA PHE A 296 -18.36 15.13 13.01
C PHE A 296 -18.92 16.20 13.95
N VAL A 297 -18.09 16.68 14.88
CA VAL A 297 -18.50 17.75 15.80
C VAL A 297 -18.68 19.08 15.06
N TYR A 298 -17.78 19.42 14.14
CA TYR A 298 -17.87 20.64 13.34
C TYR A 298 -19.19 20.73 12.54
N TYR A 299 -19.56 19.69 11.80
CA TYR A 299 -20.79 19.69 11.01
C TYR A 299 -22.06 19.51 11.85
N GLN A 300 -21.98 19.00 13.08
CA GLN A 300 -23.09 19.10 14.03
C GLN A 300 -23.32 20.54 14.51
N GLN A 301 -22.25 21.31 14.74
CA GLN A 301 -22.35 22.74 15.10
C GLN A 301 -22.76 23.61 13.91
N HIS A 302 -22.53 23.14 12.68
CA HIS A 302 -22.82 23.86 11.44
C HIS A 302 -23.59 23.01 10.42
N PRO A 303 -24.81 22.52 10.74
CA PRO A 303 -25.55 21.59 9.88
C PRO A 303 -25.89 22.18 8.50
N GLN A 304 -26.03 23.51 8.40
CA GLN A 304 -26.29 24.22 7.15
C GLN A 304 -25.16 24.16 6.12
N LEU A 305 -23.93 23.80 6.55
CA LEU A 305 -22.76 23.69 5.67
C LEU A 305 -22.67 22.33 4.98
N LEU A 306 -23.45 21.33 5.43
CA LEU A 306 -23.47 20.00 4.84
C LEU A 306 -24.73 19.82 3.96
N PRO A 307 -24.57 19.63 2.64
CA PRO A 307 -25.72 19.39 1.76
C PRO A 307 -26.49 18.13 2.17
N ALA A 308 -27.82 18.15 2.03
CA ALA A 308 -28.65 16.98 2.26
C ALA A 308 -28.24 15.83 1.31
N GLY A 309 -28.06 14.62 1.86
CA GLY A 309 -27.64 13.45 1.09
C GLY A 309 -26.16 13.47 0.63
N PHE A 310 -25.33 14.34 1.20
CA PHE A 310 -23.91 14.43 0.84
C PHE A 310 -23.16 13.13 1.15
N ASN A 311 -22.34 12.66 0.21
CA ASN A 311 -21.53 11.46 0.38
C ASN A 311 -20.42 11.73 1.41
N THR A 312 -20.43 10.97 2.51
CA THR A 312 -19.50 11.14 3.63
C THR A 312 -18.03 10.86 3.27
N GLY A 313 -17.76 10.13 2.17
CA GLY A 313 -16.42 9.98 1.62
C GLY A 313 -15.81 11.30 1.12
N GLY A 314 -16.64 12.29 0.76
CA GLY A 314 -16.21 13.62 0.32
C GLY A 314 -16.09 14.66 1.43
N ILE A 315 -16.30 14.30 2.71
CA ILE A 315 -16.48 15.28 3.79
C ILE A 315 -15.20 16.04 4.15
N LEU A 316 -14.06 15.35 4.09
CA LEU A 316 -12.76 15.98 4.30
C LEU A 316 -12.41 16.92 3.13
N PRO A 317 -12.46 16.49 1.85
CA PRO A 317 -12.28 17.40 0.72
C PRO A 317 -13.21 18.62 0.75
N LEU A 318 -14.48 18.44 1.14
CA LEU A 318 -15.44 19.54 1.33
C LEU A 318 -14.90 20.58 2.31
N PHE A 319 -14.53 20.14 3.52
CA PHE A 319 -13.98 21.04 4.54
C PHE A 319 -12.70 21.75 4.06
N VAL A 320 -11.81 21.02 3.40
CA VAL A 320 -10.55 21.59 2.90
C VAL A 320 -10.81 22.72 1.91
N VAL A 321 -11.79 22.56 1.02
CA VAL A 321 -12.03 23.51 -0.06
C VAL A 321 -12.86 24.72 0.41
N THR A 322 -13.76 24.53 1.39
CA THR A 322 -14.63 25.61 1.87
C THR A 322 -14.09 26.35 3.08
N GLU A 323 -13.31 25.68 3.94
CA GLU A 323 -12.94 26.23 5.26
C GLU A 323 -11.45 26.57 5.39
N MET A 324 -10.58 26.05 4.53
CA MET A 324 -9.14 26.34 4.62
C MET A 324 -8.76 27.64 3.89
N PRO A 325 -7.78 28.39 4.41
CA PRO A 325 -7.24 29.55 3.70
C PRO A 325 -6.65 29.19 2.33
N VAL A 326 -6.68 30.17 1.43
CA VAL A 326 -6.00 30.09 0.14
C VAL A 326 -4.51 29.78 0.32
N GLY A 327 -3.93 28.98 -0.57
CA GLY A 327 -2.58 28.43 -0.45
C GLY A 327 -2.53 27.16 0.40
N ILE A 328 -3.12 27.18 1.61
CA ILE A 328 -3.19 26.01 2.50
C ILE A 328 -4.09 24.92 1.90
N ALA A 329 -5.25 25.29 1.36
CA ALA A 329 -6.10 24.35 0.64
C ALA A 329 -5.33 23.66 -0.51
N GLY A 330 -4.58 24.43 -1.30
CA GLY A 330 -3.72 23.91 -2.37
C GLY A 330 -2.64 22.95 -1.88
N LEU A 331 -2.02 23.24 -0.73
CA LEU A 331 -1.04 22.37 -0.09
C LEU A 331 -1.67 21.05 0.37
N ILE A 332 -2.88 21.08 0.91
CA ILE A 332 -3.60 19.87 1.34
C ILE A 332 -4.04 19.03 0.13
N ILE A 333 -4.49 19.65 -0.96
CA ILE A 333 -4.75 18.91 -2.20
C ILE A 333 -3.45 18.29 -2.75
N ALA A 334 -2.33 19.01 -2.69
CA ALA A 334 -1.02 18.42 -3.03
C ALA A 334 -0.64 17.24 -2.11
N ALA A 335 -1.05 17.26 -0.83
CA ALA A 335 -0.86 16.15 0.08
C ALA A 335 -1.73 14.92 -0.25
N ILE A 336 -2.95 15.13 -0.77
CA ILE A 336 -3.79 14.05 -1.29
C ILE A 336 -3.15 13.42 -2.53
N PHE A 337 -2.62 14.26 -3.45
CA PHE A 337 -1.80 13.79 -4.57
C PHE A 337 -0.58 13.02 -4.08
N ALA A 338 0.11 13.53 -3.06
CA ALA A 338 1.28 12.89 -2.48
C ALA A 338 0.99 11.49 -1.94
N ALA A 339 -0.09 11.31 -1.19
CA ALA A 339 -0.52 10.01 -0.68
C ALA A 339 -0.85 9.01 -1.82
N ALA A 340 -1.48 9.49 -2.90
CA ALA A 340 -1.73 8.65 -4.08
C ALA A 340 -0.42 8.30 -4.79
N GLN A 341 0.39 9.31 -5.12
CA GLN A 341 1.56 9.18 -5.96
C GLN A 341 2.68 8.34 -5.33
N SER A 342 2.92 8.43 -4.01
CA SER A 342 3.91 7.59 -3.30
C SER A 342 3.58 6.09 -3.38
N SER A 343 2.29 5.76 -3.27
CA SER A 343 1.79 4.39 -3.40
C SER A 343 1.90 3.89 -4.84
N ILE A 344 1.61 4.75 -5.82
CA ILE A 344 1.68 4.41 -7.25
C ILE A 344 3.13 4.19 -7.69
N SER A 345 4.05 5.10 -7.36
CA SER A 345 5.46 5.00 -7.74
C SER A 345 6.12 3.76 -7.18
N SER A 346 5.82 3.45 -5.92
CA SER A 346 6.29 2.24 -5.24
C SER A 346 5.78 0.97 -5.92
N SER A 347 4.47 0.92 -6.20
CA SER A 347 3.85 -0.21 -6.89
C SER A 347 4.45 -0.43 -8.29
N LEU A 348 4.63 0.64 -9.07
CA LEU A 348 5.20 0.57 -10.42
C LEU A 348 6.65 0.07 -10.42
N ASN A 349 7.49 0.60 -9.53
CA ASN A 349 8.88 0.16 -9.42
C ASN A 349 8.96 -1.30 -9.00
N SER A 350 8.13 -1.72 -8.04
CA SER A 350 8.10 -3.10 -7.54
C SER A 350 7.56 -4.09 -8.57
N ILE A 351 6.50 -3.75 -9.32
CA ILE A 351 6.03 -4.55 -10.47
C ILE A 351 7.19 -4.79 -11.45
N SER A 352 7.92 -3.72 -11.78
CA SER A 352 9.07 -3.81 -12.68
C SER A 352 10.21 -4.66 -12.11
N SER A 353 10.47 -4.58 -10.80
CA SER A 353 11.48 -5.40 -10.13
C SER A 353 11.13 -6.90 -10.18
N CYS A 354 9.86 -7.24 -9.93
CA CYS A 354 9.32 -8.60 -10.01
C CYS A 354 9.37 -9.12 -11.44
N PHE A 355 8.88 -8.35 -12.41
CA PHE A 355 8.95 -8.74 -13.81
C PHE A 355 10.40 -8.95 -14.26
N ASN A 356 11.30 -8.04 -13.90
CA ASN A 356 12.69 -8.13 -14.31
C ASN A 356 13.37 -9.37 -13.72
N SER A 357 13.16 -9.69 -12.43
CA SER A 357 13.80 -10.85 -11.79
C SER A 357 13.10 -12.17 -12.09
N ASP A 358 11.79 -12.23 -11.87
CA ASP A 358 11.01 -13.47 -11.82
C ASP A 358 10.49 -13.92 -13.19
N ILE A 359 10.32 -12.98 -14.12
CA ILE A 359 9.83 -13.29 -15.47
C ILE A 359 10.99 -13.20 -16.47
N TYR A 360 11.54 -12.01 -16.66
CA TYR A 360 12.56 -11.77 -17.69
C TYR A 360 13.86 -12.52 -17.39
N GLN A 361 14.48 -12.28 -16.24
CA GLN A 361 15.77 -12.91 -15.91
C GLN A 361 15.63 -14.42 -15.69
N ARG A 362 14.55 -14.86 -15.04
CA ARG A 362 14.37 -16.26 -14.66
C ARG A 362 13.91 -17.16 -15.81
N LEU A 363 13.05 -16.67 -16.72
CA LEU A 363 12.46 -17.48 -17.80
C LEU A 363 13.08 -17.23 -19.17
N SER A 364 13.79 -16.12 -19.38
CA SER A 364 14.36 -15.84 -20.71
C SER A 364 15.60 -16.69 -21.02
N HIS A 365 15.62 -17.24 -22.24
CA HIS A 365 16.77 -17.90 -22.86
C HIS A 365 17.75 -16.92 -23.55
N LYS A 366 17.40 -15.63 -23.68
CA LYS A 366 18.24 -14.63 -24.36
C LYS A 366 19.40 -14.13 -23.49
N LYS A 367 20.46 -13.59 -24.12
CA LYS A 367 21.60 -12.96 -23.42
C LYS A 367 21.12 -11.84 -22.48
N ARG A 368 21.46 -11.99 -21.20
CA ARG A 368 21.01 -11.16 -20.07
C ARG A 368 21.98 -10.00 -19.82
N THR A 369 22.21 -9.17 -20.83
CA THR A 369 23.16 -8.05 -20.67
C THR A 369 22.58 -6.99 -19.72
N PRO A 370 23.43 -6.25 -18.98
CA PRO A 370 22.98 -5.18 -18.09
C PRO A 370 22.08 -4.15 -18.77
N GLU A 371 22.36 -3.84 -20.04
CA GLU A 371 21.62 -2.86 -20.84
C GLU A 371 20.20 -3.34 -21.13
N ASN A 372 20.04 -4.63 -21.46
CA ASN A 372 18.72 -5.20 -21.72
C ASN A 372 17.87 -5.25 -20.44
N ARG A 373 18.48 -5.57 -19.29
CA ARG A 373 17.77 -5.53 -18.00
C ARG A 373 17.26 -4.12 -17.68
N MET A 374 18.08 -3.09 -17.90
CA MET A 374 17.66 -1.70 -17.70
C MET A 374 16.55 -1.29 -18.67
N LYS A 375 16.64 -1.66 -19.95
CA LYS A 375 15.60 -1.38 -20.95
C LYS A 375 14.26 -2.02 -20.57
N ILE A 376 14.26 -3.28 -20.15
CA ILE A 376 13.06 -3.99 -19.71
C ILE A 376 12.51 -3.37 -18.42
N ALA A 377 13.36 -3.06 -17.44
CA ALA A 377 12.95 -2.41 -16.20
C ALA A 377 12.17 -1.11 -16.46
N LYS A 378 12.69 -0.28 -17.37
CA LYS A 378 12.04 0.98 -17.78
C LYS A 378 10.76 0.75 -18.58
N LEU A 379 10.76 -0.20 -19.52
CA LEU A 379 9.58 -0.52 -20.32
C LEU A 379 8.40 -1.00 -19.46
N VAL A 380 8.66 -1.85 -18.46
CA VAL A 380 7.60 -2.40 -17.60
C VAL A 380 6.91 -1.32 -16.78
N ILE A 381 7.64 -0.30 -16.27
CA ILE A 381 7.00 0.84 -15.58
C ILE A 381 6.04 1.59 -16.50
N LEU A 382 6.45 1.84 -17.75
CA LEU A 382 5.59 2.50 -18.73
C LEU A 382 4.35 1.66 -19.03
N VAL A 383 4.52 0.38 -19.33
CA VAL A 383 3.40 -0.52 -19.69
C VAL A 383 2.44 -0.70 -18.52
N ALA A 384 2.94 -1.02 -17.32
CA ALA A 384 2.10 -1.17 -16.13
C ALA A 384 1.38 0.14 -15.78
N GLY A 385 2.08 1.28 -15.88
CA GLY A 385 1.51 2.59 -15.65
C GLY A 385 0.38 2.94 -16.63
N LEU A 386 0.58 2.69 -17.92
CA LEU A 386 -0.44 2.93 -18.94
C LEU A 386 -1.65 2.01 -18.77
N ILE A 387 -1.45 0.72 -18.47
CA ILE A 387 -2.54 -0.23 -18.19
C ILE A 387 -3.34 0.23 -16.96
N SER A 388 -2.69 0.58 -15.86
CA SER A 388 -3.38 1.04 -14.65
C SER A 388 -4.07 2.40 -14.86
N SER A 389 -3.49 3.29 -15.66
CA SER A 389 -4.12 4.58 -16.00
C SER A 389 -5.37 4.36 -16.86
N ALA A 390 -5.30 3.51 -17.87
CA ALA A 390 -6.45 3.15 -18.71
C ALA A 390 -7.56 2.49 -17.89
N ALA A 391 -7.19 1.57 -16.98
CA ALA A 391 -8.14 0.99 -16.03
C ALA A 391 -8.78 2.08 -15.15
N SER A 392 -8.00 3.01 -14.58
CA SER A 392 -8.55 4.12 -13.80
C SER A 392 -9.49 5.01 -14.61
N VAL A 393 -9.19 5.32 -15.87
CA VAL A 393 -10.10 6.09 -16.73
C VAL A 393 -11.40 5.33 -16.93
N TRP A 394 -11.32 4.02 -17.20
CA TRP A 394 -12.51 3.18 -17.32
C TRP A 394 -13.34 3.18 -16.03
N LEU A 395 -12.70 3.08 -14.85
CA LEU A 395 -13.39 3.15 -13.55
C LEU A 395 -14.06 4.51 -13.31
N VAL A 396 -13.41 5.62 -13.68
CA VAL A 396 -14.00 6.97 -13.56
C VAL A 396 -15.21 7.14 -14.48
N MET A 397 -15.29 6.39 -15.58
CA MET A 397 -16.37 6.44 -16.55
C MET A 397 -17.47 5.40 -16.31
N ALA A 398 -17.23 4.38 -15.48
CA ALA A 398 -18.15 3.30 -15.15
C ALA A 398 -18.78 3.51 -13.76
N ASP A 399 -20.02 3.03 -13.55
CA ASP A 399 -20.75 3.22 -12.28
C ASP A 399 -20.05 2.57 -11.06
N GLU A 400 -20.10 3.29 -9.93
CA GLU A 400 -19.07 3.27 -8.87
C GLU A 400 -19.09 2.07 -7.90
N SER A 401 -20.21 1.35 -7.74
CA SER A 401 -20.38 0.42 -6.61
C SER A 401 -19.81 -0.99 -6.83
N GLU A 402 -19.93 -1.55 -8.04
CA GLU A 402 -19.53 -2.95 -8.29
C GLU A 402 -18.00 -3.15 -8.35
N ILE A 403 -17.26 -2.07 -8.61
CA ILE A 403 -15.81 -2.05 -8.79
C ILE A 403 -15.05 -2.29 -7.48
N TRP A 404 -15.53 -1.68 -6.39
CA TRP A 404 -14.87 -1.77 -5.08
C TRP A 404 -14.92 -3.20 -4.53
N ASP A 405 -16.06 -3.88 -4.70
CA ASP A 405 -16.24 -5.27 -4.26
C ASP A 405 -15.44 -6.27 -5.12
N ALA A 406 -15.21 -5.95 -6.40
CA ALA A 406 -14.34 -6.71 -7.29
C ALA A 406 -12.84 -6.55 -6.92
N PHE A 407 -12.44 -5.41 -6.37
CA PHE A 407 -11.08 -5.26 -5.87
C PHE A 407 -10.84 -6.01 -4.57
N ASN A 408 -11.78 -5.91 -3.63
CA ASN A 408 -11.69 -6.61 -2.34
C ASN A 408 -11.61 -8.14 -2.53
N SER A 409 -12.29 -8.69 -3.56
CA SER A 409 -12.15 -10.10 -3.92
C SER A 409 -10.74 -10.44 -4.43
N LEU A 410 -10.10 -9.55 -5.20
CA LEU A 410 -8.75 -9.73 -5.71
C LEU A 410 -7.68 -9.75 -4.60
N ILE A 411 -7.85 -8.93 -3.54
CA ILE A 411 -6.93 -8.90 -2.39
C ILE A 411 -6.88 -10.26 -1.69
N GLY A 412 -8.04 -10.83 -1.37
CA GLY A 412 -8.14 -12.12 -0.68
C GLY A 412 -7.60 -13.27 -1.52
N LEU A 413 -7.96 -13.29 -2.81
CA LEU A 413 -7.62 -14.36 -3.74
C LEU A 413 -6.10 -14.46 -4.01
N MET A 414 -5.42 -13.31 -4.05
CA MET A 414 -4.01 -13.23 -4.46
C MET A 414 -3.06 -13.03 -3.27
N GLY A 415 -3.48 -12.27 -2.26
CA GLY A 415 -2.65 -11.89 -1.11
C GLY A 415 -2.51 -12.99 -0.04
N GLY A 416 -3.62 -13.67 0.27
CA GLY A 416 -3.65 -14.73 1.28
C GLY A 416 -2.71 -15.89 0.97
N PRO A 417 -2.87 -16.59 -0.19
CA PRO A 417 -2.01 -17.72 -0.52
C PRO A 417 -0.53 -17.33 -0.61
N MET A 418 -0.23 -16.14 -1.15
CA MET A 418 1.14 -15.62 -1.22
C MET A 418 1.76 -15.46 0.18
N THR A 419 1.02 -14.89 1.13
CA THR A 419 1.45 -14.73 2.52
C THR A 419 1.64 -16.08 3.21
N GLY A 420 0.72 -17.01 2.98
CA GLY A 420 0.81 -18.37 3.49
C GLY A 420 2.07 -19.12 3.03
N LEU A 421 2.55 -18.91 1.80
CA LEU A 421 3.81 -19.49 1.31
C LEU A 421 5.02 -19.00 2.09
N PHE A 422 5.08 -17.69 2.36
CA PHE A 422 6.17 -17.12 3.16
C PHE A 422 6.15 -17.66 4.60
N MET A 423 4.98 -17.69 5.24
CA MET A 423 4.81 -18.29 6.56
C MET A 423 5.22 -19.77 6.59
N LEU A 424 4.75 -20.56 5.61
CA LEU A 424 5.08 -21.97 5.48
C LEU A 424 6.60 -22.18 5.33
N GLY A 425 7.23 -21.42 4.44
CA GLY A 425 8.66 -21.55 4.15
C GLY A 425 9.55 -21.20 5.33
N ILE A 426 9.22 -20.12 6.05
CA ILE A 426 10.03 -19.59 7.15
C ILE A 426 9.87 -20.43 8.43
N PHE A 427 8.64 -20.80 8.78
CA PHE A 427 8.36 -21.40 10.10
C PHE A 427 8.31 -22.94 10.08
N PHE A 428 8.14 -23.58 8.92
CA PHE A 428 7.95 -25.03 8.83
C PHE A 428 9.04 -25.70 8.01
N LYS A 429 10.08 -26.20 8.70
CA LYS A 429 11.25 -26.85 8.09
C LYS A 429 10.92 -28.08 7.23
N ARG A 430 9.84 -28.81 7.57
CA ARG A 430 9.45 -30.04 6.85
C ARG A 430 8.69 -29.76 5.55
N ALA A 431 8.15 -28.56 5.36
CA ALA A 431 7.41 -28.21 4.15
C ALA A 431 8.32 -28.27 2.92
N ASN A 432 7.81 -28.75 1.79
CA ASN A 432 8.57 -28.92 0.56
C ASN A 432 7.78 -28.37 -0.63
N ALA A 433 8.38 -28.38 -1.82
CA ALA A 433 7.78 -27.77 -3.01
C ALA A 433 6.43 -28.39 -3.39
N GLY A 434 6.29 -29.71 -3.26
CA GLY A 434 5.03 -30.41 -3.53
C GLY A 434 3.92 -29.98 -2.58
N SER A 435 4.20 -29.92 -1.28
CA SER A 435 3.19 -29.53 -0.29
C SER A 435 2.85 -28.04 -0.37
N ALA A 436 3.81 -27.17 -0.72
CA ALA A 436 3.55 -25.76 -0.95
C ALA A 436 2.62 -25.53 -2.15
N VAL A 437 2.86 -26.20 -3.27
CA VAL A 437 1.99 -26.10 -4.47
C VAL A 437 0.58 -26.62 -4.19
N LEU A 438 0.46 -27.78 -3.51
CA LEU A 438 -0.85 -28.29 -3.10
C LEU A 438 -1.56 -27.29 -2.18
N GLY A 439 -0.82 -26.64 -1.28
CA GLY A 439 -1.38 -25.61 -0.41
C GLY A 439 -1.87 -24.37 -1.13
N ILE A 440 -1.18 -23.92 -2.19
CA ILE A 440 -1.67 -22.84 -3.06
C ILE A 440 -3.02 -23.23 -3.67
N ILE A 441 -3.13 -24.44 -4.24
CA ILE A 441 -4.36 -24.90 -4.91
C ILE A 441 -5.52 -24.93 -3.91
N ILE A 442 -5.31 -25.54 -2.75
CA ILE A 442 -6.33 -25.60 -1.69
C ILE A 442 -6.73 -24.19 -1.26
N SER A 443 -5.75 -23.30 -1.06
CA SER A 443 -6.00 -21.92 -0.66
C SER A 443 -6.82 -21.13 -1.67
N VAL A 444 -6.56 -21.29 -2.97
CA VAL A 444 -7.33 -20.59 -4.01
C VAL A 444 -8.78 -21.09 -3.99
N ILE A 445 -8.98 -22.42 -3.89
CA ILE A 445 -10.32 -23.02 -3.83
C ILE A 445 -11.08 -22.54 -2.58
N THR A 446 -10.44 -22.55 -1.41
CA THR A 446 -11.12 -22.17 -0.15
C THR A 446 -11.45 -20.68 -0.12
N VAL A 447 -10.59 -19.81 -0.64
CA VAL A 447 -10.87 -18.37 -0.73
C VAL A 447 -11.97 -18.07 -1.74
N LEU A 448 -11.98 -18.74 -2.90
CA LEU A 448 -13.09 -18.61 -3.86
C LEU A 448 -14.41 -19.08 -3.26
N GLY A 449 -14.40 -20.21 -2.54
CA GLY A 449 -15.56 -20.69 -1.80
C GLY A 449 -16.04 -19.67 -0.75
N ALA A 450 -15.12 -19.12 0.05
CA ALA A 450 -15.46 -18.09 1.04
C ALA A 450 -16.04 -16.82 0.37
N ARG A 451 -15.50 -16.37 -0.75
CA ARG A 451 -15.94 -15.13 -1.41
C ARG A 451 -17.28 -15.27 -2.15
N TYR A 452 -17.51 -16.39 -2.81
CA TYR A 452 -18.64 -16.54 -3.74
C TYR A 452 -19.77 -17.44 -3.22
N ALA A 453 -19.50 -18.27 -2.21
CA ALA A 453 -20.49 -19.21 -1.66
C ALA A 453 -20.86 -18.91 -0.21
N THR A 454 -20.35 -17.83 0.40
CA THR A 454 -20.65 -17.45 1.78
C THR A 454 -20.74 -15.94 1.94
N ASP A 455 -21.36 -15.49 3.05
CA ASP A 455 -21.42 -14.08 3.44
C ASP A 455 -20.27 -13.66 4.37
N LEU A 456 -19.17 -14.43 4.39
CA LEU A 456 -18.03 -14.14 5.25
C LEU A 456 -17.49 -12.74 5.00
N ASN A 457 -17.21 -12.02 6.09
CA ASN A 457 -16.59 -10.71 6.05
C ASN A 457 -15.24 -10.78 5.32
N PHE A 458 -14.94 -9.76 4.50
CA PHE A 458 -13.74 -9.73 3.67
C PHE A 458 -12.42 -9.85 4.44
N PHE A 459 -12.41 -9.47 5.73
CA PHE A 459 -11.25 -9.65 6.60
C PHE A 459 -10.82 -11.11 6.75
N PHE A 460 -11.73 -12.08 6.57
CA PHE A 460 -11.40 -13.49 6.64
C PHE A 460 -10.68 -14.02 5.39
N TYR A 461 -10.75 -13.36 4.23
CA TYR A 461 -10.22 -13.92 2.99
C TYR A 461 -8.70 -14.10 3.05
N GLY A 462 -7.97 -13.08 3.55
CA GLY A 462 -6.52 -13.17 3.74
C GLY A 462 -6.12 -14.22 4.79
N VAL A 463 -6.92 -14.37 5.84
CA VAL A 463 -6.72 -15.35 6.93
C VAL A 463 -6.89 -16.77 6.41
N ILE A 464 -8.03 -17.04 5.74
CA ILE A 464 -8.36 -18.32 5.13
C ILE A 464 -7.29 -18.71 4.12
N GLY A 465 -6.90 -17.79 3.24
CA GLY A 465 -5.88 -18.07 2.24
C GLY A 465 -4.53 -18.43 2.87
N SER A 466 -4.05 -17.59 3.79
CA SER A 466 -2.76 -17.81 4.45
C SER A 466 -2.72 -19.11 5.23
N LEU A 467 -3.75 -19.37 6.06
CA LEU A 467 -3.82 -20.57 6.88
C LEU A 467 -4.07 -21.83 6.05
N SER A 468 -4.81 -21.74 4.94
CA SER A 468 -5.01 -22.88 4.03
C SER A 468 -3.67 -23.38 3.49
N VAL A 469 -2.79 -22.49 3.03
CA VAL A 469 -1.45 -22.87 2.57
C VAL A 469 -0.63 -23.47 3.71
N VAL A 470 -0.62 -22.83 4.89
CA VAL A 470 0.19 -23.29 6.03
C VAL A 470 -0.27 -24.67 6.50
N ILE A 471 -1.56 -24.84 6.78
CA ILE A 471 -2.13 -26.08 7.34
C ILE A 471 -1.94 -27.24 6.36
N SER A 472 -2.36 -27.07 5.11
CA SER A 472 -2.22 -28.13 4.10
C SER A 472 -0.77 -28.42 3.75
N GLY A 473 0.08 -27.38 3.64
CA GLY A 473 1.50 -27.52 3.36
C GLY A 473 2.26 -28.27 4.46
N VAL A 474 1.80 -28.20 5.71
CA VAL A 474 2.34 -28.98 6.84
C VAL A 474 1.82 -30.42 6.82
N ILE A 475 0.50 -30.60 6.68
CA ILE A 475 -0.14 -31.93 6.73
C ILE A 475 0.36 -32.82 5.59
N PHE A 476 0.45 -32.28 4.38
CA PHE A 476 0.80 -33.05 3.18
C PHE A 476 2.30 -33.07 2.86
N ALA A 477 3.15 -32.41 3.65
CA ALA A 477 4.61 -32.48 3.47
C ALA A 477 5.16 -33.91 3.37
N PRO A 478 4.74 -34.89 4.19
CA PRO A 478 5.26 -36.26 4.11
C PRO A 478 4.93 -37.00 2.81
N LEU A 479 4.00 -36.51 2.00
CA LEU A 479 3.62 -37.14 0.72
C LEU A 479 4.60 -36.86 -0.42
N PHE A 480 5.54 -35.93 -0.22
CA PHE A 480 6.45 -35.46 -1.25
C PHE A 480 7.90 -35.60 -0.81
N ALA A 481 8.82 -35.47 -1.77
CA ALA A 481 10.25 -35.53 -1.51
C ALA A 481 10.68 -34.52 -0.43
N PRO A 482 11.65 -34.86 0.45
CA PRO A 482 12.13 -33.97 1.49
C PRO A 482 12.58 -32.62 0.95
N ALA A 483 12.41 -31.57 1.76
CA ALA A 483 12.85 -30.24 1.39
C ALA A 483 14.37 -30.20 1.18
N PRO A 484 14.87 -29.62 0.08
CA PRO A 484 16.29 -29.37 -0.07
C PRO A 484 16.77 -28.42 1.05
N PRO A 485 17.98 -28.59 1.59
CA PRO A 485 18.55 -27.64 2.54
C PRO A 485 18.69 -26.27 1.87
N LEU A 486 18.18 -25.23 2.53
CA LEU A 486 18.31 -23.85 2.04
C LEU A 486 19.77 -23.40 2.19
N THR A 487 20.51 -23.33 1.09
CA THR A 487 21.86 -22.76 1.06
C THR A 487 21.76 -21.24 0.91
N LEU A 488 22.12 -20.50 1.96
CA LEU A 488 22.01 -19.04 1.99
C LEU A 488 23.21 -18.32 1.32
N ASP A 489 24.28 -19.05 1.03
CA ASP A 489 25.54 -18.52 0.51
C ASP A 489 25.73 -18.75 -1.00
N GLU A 490 24.88 -19.56 -1.63
CA GLU A 490 24.88 -19.80 -3.07
C GLU A 490 23.66 -19.16 -3.69
N LYS A 491 23.86 -18.12 -4.50
CA LYS A 491 22.84 -17.67 -5.44
C LYS A 491 22.49 -18.89 -6.29
N PRO A 492 21.22 -19.33 -6.39
CA PRO A 492 20.89 -20.44 -7.27
C PRO A 492 21.27 -20.03 -8.68
N GLU A 493 22.38 -20.57 -9.19
CA GLU A 493 22.60 -20.59 -10.62
C GLU A 493 21.38 -21.27 -11.23
N PRO A 494 20.79 -20.73 -12.30
CA PRO A 494 19.62 -21.33 -12.89
C PRO A 494 20.03 -22.71 -13.44
N LYS A 495 19.80 -23.76 -12.66
CA LYS A 495 19.77 -25.13 -13.17
C LYS A 495 18.58 -25.17 -14.12
N VAL A 496 18.89 -25.05 -15.41
CA VAL A 496 17.96 -25.41 -16.48
C VAL A 496 17.87 -26.92 -16.46
N THR A 497 17.05 -27.46 -15.57
CA THR A 497 16.55 -28.83 -15.68
C THR A 497 15.08 -28.72 -16.05
N LEU A 498 14.80 -29.12 -17.30
CA LEU A 498 13.48 -29.26 -17.89
C LEU A 498 12.64 -30.29 -17.11
#